data_AF-A0A3B8NHN5-F1
#
_entry.id   AF-A0A3B8NHN5-F1
#
_cell.length_a   1.000
_cell.length_b   1.000
_cell.length_c   1.000
_cell.angle_alpha   90.00
_cell.angle_beta   90.00
_cell.angle_gamma   90.00
#
_symmetry.space_group_name_H-M   'P 1'
#
loop_
_entity.id
_entity.type
_entity.pdbx_description
1 polymer ?
#
loop_
_entity_poly.entity_id
_entity_poly.type
_entity_poly.pdbx_seq_one_letter_code
_entity_poly.pdbx_strand_id
1 'polypeptide(L)' 'PGEMADADFGYVGGAPDKINLYVGKKAVKFNIPQQEAVDRLIDLIKEHGKWVDVPDTVSNSL' A
#
# COMPACT_ATOMS: atom_id res chain seq x y z
N PRO A 1 11.56 14.68 -8.63
CA PRO A 1 11.46 13.51 -9.52
C PRO A 1 11.88 12.23 -8.80
N GLY A 2 10.96 11.28 -8.66
CA GLY A 2 11.16 9.98 -8.02
C GLY A 2 9.85 9.20 -8.10
N GLU A 3 9.91 7.86 -8.04
CA GLU A 3 8.75 6.98 -8.27
C GLU A 3 7.52 7.31 -7.40
N MET A 4 7.74 7.86 -6.21
CA MET A 4 6.69 8.19 -5.24
C MET A 4 6.40 9.69 -5.08
N ALA A 5 6.88 10.54 -5.97
CA ALA A 5 6.82 11.99 -5.74
C ALA A 5 5.40 12.54 -5.55
N ASP A 6 4.41 11.90 -6.17
CA ASP A 6 3.01 12.33 -6.23
C ASP A 6 2.03 11.31 -5.61
N ALA A 7 2.54 10.20 -5.04
CA ALA A 7 1.70 9.15 -4.47
C ALA A 7 1.30 9.48 -3.02
N ASP A 8 0.03 9.28 -2.69
CA ASP A 8 -0.45 9.42 -1.30
C ASP A 8 0.04 8.28 -0.40
N PHE A 9 0.18 7.07 -0.96
CA PHE A 9 0.64 5.86 -0.29
C PHE A 9 1.49 5.01 -1.23
N GLY A 10 2.39 4.22 -0.68
CA GLY A 10 3.06 3.15 -1.44
C GLY A 10 4.22 2.52 -0.69
N TYR A 11 5.00 1.71 -1.40
CA TYR A 11 6.15 1.02 -0.85
C TYR A 11 7.37 1.10 -1.77
N VAL A 12 8.56 1.07 -1.18
CA VAL A 12 9.85 1.04 -1.91
C VAL A 12 10.74 -0.02 -1.27
N GLY A 13 11.57 -0.69 -2.07
CA GLY A 13 12.62 -1.58 -1.57
C GLY A 13 13.54 -0.85 -0.59
N GLY A 14 13.76 -1.44 0.59
CA GLY A 14 14.61 -0.88 1.64
C GLY A 14 15.88 -1.69 1.91
N ALA A 15 15.85 -2.99 1.61
CA ALA A 15 16.96 -3.95 1.72
C ALA A 15 16.58 -5.22 0.90
N PRO A 16 17.49 -6.19 0.71
CA PRO A 16 17.13 -7.47 0.08
C PRO A 16 15.91 -8.11 0.76
N ASP A 17 14.92 -8.48 -0.04
CA ASP A 17 13.63 -9.06 0.38
C ASP A 17 12.79 -8.20 1.34
N LYS A 18 13.07 -6.89 1.43
CA LYS A 18 12.41 -5.95 2.35
C LYS A 18 11.94 -4.68 1.69
N ILE A 19 10.79 -4.18 2.15
CA ILE A 19 10.20 -2.90 1.74
C ILE A 19 9.96 -1.97 2.92
N ASN A 20 9.90 -0.67 2.64
CA ASN A 20 9.41 0.36 3.54
C ASN A 20 8.10 0.93 2.99
N LEU A 21 7.14 1.23 3.85
CA LEU A 21 5.88 1.87 3.48
C LEU A 21 5.96 3.38 3.71
N TYR A 22 5.30 4.13 2.82
CA TYR A 22 5.30 5.58 2.79
C TYR A 22 3.88 6.13 2.80
N VAL A 23 3.72 7.30 3.45
CA VAL A 23 2.56 8.19 3.29
C VAL A 23 3.08 9.50 2.73
N GLY A 24 2.66 9.85 1.52
CA GLY A 24 3.33 10.87 0.72
C GLY A 24 4.81 10.54 0.57
N LYS A 25 5.67 11.49 0.98
CA LYS A 25 7.13 11.34 0.95
C LYS A 25 7.74 10.80 2.24
N LYS A 26 6.93 10.48 3.25
CA LYS A 26 7.41 10.06 4.58
C LYS A 26 7.34 8.55 4.73
N ALA A 27 8.48 7.91 4.99
CA ALA A 27 8.52 6.50 5.40
C ALA A 27 7.92 6.36 6.81
N VAL A 28 6.98 5.44 6.98
CA VAL A 28 6.23 5.24 8.23
C VAL A 28 6.35 3.82 8.80
N LYS A 29 6.63 2.83 7.96
CA LYS A 29 6.87 1.43 8.38
C LYS A 29 8.08 0.90 7.62
N PHE A 30 8.95 0.12 8.27
CA PHE A 30 10.25 -0.27 7.73
C PHE A 30 10.47 -1.77 7.79
N ASN A 31 11.33 -2.29 6.90
CA ASN A 31 11.83 -3.67 6.91
C ASN A 31 10.71 -4.73 6.87
N ILE A 32 9.63 -4.43 6.16
CA ILE A 32 8.52 -5.37 5.94
C ILE A 32 8.96 -6.42 4.92
N PRO A 33 8.71 -7.72 5.13
CA PRO A 33 8.97 -8.73 4.11
C PRO A 33 8.30 -8.37 2.78
N GLN A 34 9.03 -8.43 1.66
CA GLN A 34 8.50 -8.04 0.35
C GLN A 34 7.25 -8.84 -0.04
N GLN A 35 7.17 -10.11 0.37
CA GLN A 35 6.00 -10.96 0.16
C GLN A 35 4.71 -10.45 0.83
N GLU A 36 4.82 -9.56 1.82
CA GLU A 36 3.70 -8.95 2.53
C GLU A 36 3.39 -7.54 2.01
N ALA A 37 4.15 -7.01 1.04
CA ALA A 37 4.10 -5.59 0.67
C ALA A 37 2.70 -5.09 0.32
N VAL A 38 1.94 -5.87 -0.46
CA VAL A 38 0.60 -5.52 -0.91
C VAL A 38 -0.38 -5.47 0.26
N ASP A 39 -0.46 -6.55 1.05
CA ASP A 39 -1.38 -6.63 2.19
C ASP A 39 -1.10 -5.50 3.20
N ARG A 40 0.18 -5.24 3.48
CA ARG A 40 0.58 -4.20 4.44
C ARG A 40 0.35 -2.78 3.89
N LEU A 41 0.41 -2.59 2.58
CA LEU A 41 0.00 -1.34 1.95
C LEU A 41 -1.52 -1.14 2.05
N ILE A 42 -2.31 -2.18 1.78
CA ILE A 42 -3.77 -2.14 1.93
C ILE A 42 -4.14 -1.79 3.38
N ASP A 43 -3.54 -2.45 4.37
CA ASP A 43 -3.72 -2.15 5.79
C ASP A 43 -3.41 -0.68 6.08
N LEU A 44 -2.30 -0.14 5.57
CA LEU A 44 -1.92 1.26 5.77
C LEU A 44 -2.96 2.23 5.18
N ILE A 45 -3.48 1.93 3.99
CA ILE A 45 -4.52 2.75 3.35
C ILE A 45 -5.83 2.67 4.16
N LYS A 46 -6.18 1.49 4.69
CA LYS A 46 -7.32 1.27 5.59
C LYS A 46 -7.18 2.03 6.92
N GLU A 47 -6.00 2.01 7.54
CA GLU A 47 -5.67 2.77 8.77
C GLU A 47 -5.91 4.27 8.60
N HIS A 48 -5.79 4.80 7.38
CA HIS A 48 -6.04 6.22 7.06
C HIS A 48 -7.47 6.51 6.61
N GLY A 49 -8.36 5.50 6.60
CA GLY A 49 -9.74 5.63 6.12
C GLY A 49 -9.83 5.99 4.65
N LYS A 50 -8.81 5.62 3.84
CA LYS A 50 -8.73 5.92 2.40
C LYS A 50 -8.99 4.70 1.53
N TRP A 51 -9.13 3.52 2.13
CA TRP A 51 -9.49 2.31 1.41
C TRP A 51 -10.99 2.32 1.14
N VAL A 52 -11.37 2.04 -0.11
CA VAL A 52 -12.76 1.87 -0.52
C VAL A 52 -12.85 0.47 -1.10
N ASP A 53 -13.56 -0.42 -0.41
CA ASP A 53 -13.93 -1.71 -0.99
C ASP A 53 -14.95 -1.45 -2.10
N VAL A 54 -14.68 -1.97 -3.30
CA VAL A 54 -15.68 -1.99 -4.37
C VAL A 54 -16.80 -2.94 -3.94
N PRO A 55 -18.08 -2.49 -3.86
CA PRO A 55 -19.15 -3.41 -3.59
C PRO A 55 -19.26 -4.42 -4.73
N ASP A 56 -19.28 -5.72 -4.40
CA ASP A 56 -19.53 -6.84 -5.30
C ASP A 56 -20.87 -6.67 -6.02
N THR A 57 -20.88 -5.88 -7.09
CA THR A 57 -22.07 -5.58 -7.88
C THR A 57 -22.17 -6.44 -9.14
N VAL A 58 -21.34 -7.50 -9.23
CA VAL A 58 -21.34 -8.46 -10.33
C VAL A 58 -21.43 -9.90 -9.82
N SER A 59 -22.46 -10.22 -9.03
CA SER A 59 -22.81 -11.62 -8.71
C SER A 59 -24.29 -11.76 -8.33
N ASN A 60 -25.20 -11.27 -9.18
CA ASN A 60 -26.54 -11.87 -9.29
C ASN A 60 -27.25 -11.35 -10.54
N SER A 61 -27.04 -12.01 -11.69
CA SER A 61 -27.98 -12.07 -12.82
C SER A 61 -27.35 -12.92 -13.91
N LEU A 62 -27.55 -14.24 -13.84
CA LEU A 62 -28.00 -15.15 -14.90
C LEU A 62 -28.29 -16.52 -14.28
#